data_AF-A0A0S2SK58-F1
#
_entry.id   AF-A0A0S2SK58-F1
#
_cell.length_a   1.000
_cell.length_b   1.000
_cell.length_c   1.000
_cell.angle_alpha   90.00
_cell.angle_beta   90.00
_cell.angle_gamma   90.00
#
_symmetry.space_group_name_H-M   'P 1'
#
loop_
_entity.id
_entity.type
_entity.pdbx_description
1 polymer ?
#
loop_
_entity_poly.entity_id
_entity_poly.type
_entity_poly.pdbx_seq_one_letter_code
_entity_poly.pdbx_strand_id
1 'polypeptide(L)'
;MAVHLLTEQRALLVTLIHQEQGCSNGTCQPLAEELFEESHYRSSNGRHYHGVVAMFANRMARLRTLTGLDLLLPEGSLDREPDAFLRLLRDYQRTLPQIN
;
A
#
# COMPACT_ATOMS: atom_id res chain seq x y z
N MET A 1 5.59 -14.32 -6.06
CA MET A 1 5.75 -12.84 -6.02
C MET A 1 4.63 -12.15 -5.23
N ALA A 2 3.35 -12.19 -5.64
CA ALA A 2 2.26 -11.47 -4.95
C ALA A 2 2.05 -11.86 -3.47
N VAL A 3 2.18 -13.15 -3.11
CA VAL A 3 2.10 -13.61 -1.70
C VAL A 3 3.17 -12.95 -0.83
N HIS A 4 4.38 -12.77 -1.37
CA HIS A 4 5.50 -12.19 -0.64
C HIS A 4 5.21 -10.71 -0.33
N LEU A 5 4.79 -9.93 -1.35
CA LEU A 5 4.40 -8.53 -1.18
C LEU A 5 3.24 -8.36 -0.18
N LEU A 6 2.23 -9.23 -0.22
CA LEU A 6 1.14 -9.25 0.76
C LEU A 6 1.63 -9.48 2.19
N THR A 7 2.68 -10.29 2.35
CA THR A 7 3.25 -10.62 3.66
C THR A 7 4.06 -9.46 4.21
N GLU A 8 4.89 -8.82 3.38
CA GLU A 8 5.71 -7.67 3.78
C GLU A 8 4.85 -6.47 4.22
N GLN A 9 3.71 -6.27 3.55
CA GLN A 9 2.80 -5.17 3.86
C GLN A 9 1.93 -5.39 5.11
N ARG A 10 1.94 -6.60 5.70
CA ARG A 10 1.03 -6.96 6.80
C ARG A 10 1.26 -6.10 8.03
N ALA A 11 2.52 -5.90 8.43
CA ALA A 11 2.84 -5.14 9.63
C ALA A 11 2.33 -3.69 9.51
N LEU A 12 2.57 -3.04 8.36
CA LEU A 12 2.09 -1.69 8.08
C LEU A 12 0.57 -1.60 8.14
N LEU A 13 -0.14 -2.54 7.50
CA LEU A 13 -1.61 -2.55 7.51
C LEU A 13 -2.14 -2.67 8.94
N VAL A 14 -1.59 -3.59 9.75
CA VAL A 14 -1.98 -3.76 11.16
C VAL A 14 -1.83 -2.46 11.94
N THR A 15 -0.69 -1.78 11.80
CA THR A 15 -0.44 -0.50 12.48
C THR A 15 -1.47 0.56 12.09
N LEU A 16 -1.76 0.70 10.79
CA LEU A 16 -2.73 1.69 10.30
C LEU A 16 -4.14 1.40 10.78
N ILE A 17 -4.56 0.13 10.79
CA ILE A 17 -5.87 -0.28 11.32
C ILE A 17 -5.99 0.06 12.81
N HIS A 18 -4.96 -0.23 13.61
CA HIS A 18 -4.97 0.11 15.03
C HIS A 18 -5.07 1.62 15.28
N GLN A 19 -4.40 2.42 14.45
CA GLN A 19 -4.49 3.88 14.52
C GLN A 19 -5.89 4.38 14.15
N GLU A 20 -6.50 3.83 13.09
CA GLU A 20 -7.84 4.21 12.64
C GLU A 20 -8.92 3.83 13.67
N GLN A 21 -8.85 2.64 14.24
CA GLN A 21 -9.84 2.15 15.21
C GLN A 21 -9.81 2.88 16.56
N GLY A 22 -8.78 3.71 16.81
CA GLY A 22 -8.69 4.52 18.02
C GLY A 22 -8.83 3.69 19.29
N CYS A 23 -8.16 2.53 19.34
CA CYS A 23 -8.26 1.54 20.42
C CYS A 23 -7.85 2.12 21.79
N SER A 24 -8.76 2.86 22.41
CA SER A 24 -8.53 3.64 23.62
C SER A 24 -8.92 2.86 24.88
N ASN A 25 -9.79 1.84 24.74
CA ASN A 25 -10.36 1.06 25.85
C ASN A 25 -9.94 -0.43 25.84
N GLY A 26 -8.90 -0.80 25.09
CA GLY A 26 -8.40 -2.18 25.07
C GLY A 26 -9.22 -3.18 24.24
N THR A 27 -10.30 -2.74 23.60
CA THR A 27 -11.10 -3.54 22.66
C THR A 27 -10.89 -3.05 21.23
N CYS A 28 -9.97 -3.68 20.51
CA CYS A 28 -9.89 -3.55 19.04
C CYS A 28 -10.80 -4.57 18.39
N GLN A 29 -11.34 -4.26 17.20
CA GLN A 29 -12.06 -5.28 16.43
C GLN A 29 -11.14 -6.47 16.09
N PRO A 30 -11.70 -7.66 15.80
CA PRO A 30 -10.90 -8.83 15.47
C PRO A 30 -10.01 -8.56 14.24
N LEU A 31 -8.71 -8.39 14.49
CA LEU A 31 -7.71 -8.11 13.45
C LEU A 31 -7.68 -9.18 12.35
N ALA A 32 -8.15 -10.39 12.65
CA ALA A 32 -8.21 -11.49 11.69
C ALA A 32 -9.15 -11.20 10.51
N GLU A 33 -10.32 -10.61 10.77
CA GLU A 33 -11.30 -10.26 9.74
C GLU A 33 -10.78 -9.11 8.86
N GLU A 34 -10.12 -8.15 9.50
CA GLU A 34 -9.51 -7.00 8.83
C GLU A 34 -8.28 -7.35 7.98
N LEU A 35 -7.66 -8.52 8.18
CA LEU A 35 -6.47 -8.91 7.41
C LEU A 35 -6.80 -9.73 6.16
N PHE A 36 -8.07 -10.10 5.98
CA PHE A 36 -8.52 -10.86 4.82
C PHE A 36 -8.94 -9.92 3.69
N GLU A 37 -8.42 -10.17 2.50
CA GLU A 37 -8.76 -9.39 1.30
C GLU A 37 -9.60 -10.25 0.36
N GLU A 38 -10.52 -9.60 -0.36
CA GLU A 38 -11.32 -10.29 -1.36
C GLU A 38 -10.45 -10.88 -2.48
N SER A 39 -10.82 -12.06 -2.96
CA SER A 39 -10.12 -12.78 -4.03
C SER A 39 -10.53 -12.35 -5.44
N HIS A 40 -11.27 -11.24 -5.56
CA HIS A 40 -11.67 -10.63 -6.82
C HIS A 40 -11.40 -9.12 -6.77
N TYR A 41 -10.95 -8.56 -7.89
CA TYR A 41 -10.66 -7.14 -8.00
C TYR A 41 -10.93 -6.66 -9.43
N ARG A 42 -11.56 -5.50 -9.58
CA ARG A 42 -11.75 -4.83 -10.87
C ARG A 42 -10.97 -3.52 -10.88
N SER A 43 -9.98 -3.45 -11.76
CA SER A 43 -9.20 -2.23 -11.98
C SER A 43 -10.01 -1.12 -12.67
N SER A 44 -9.49 0.10 -12.66
CA SER A 44 -10.12 1.28 -13.25
C SER A 44 -10.38 1.17 -14.76
N ASN A 45 -9.56 0.40 -15.48
CA ASN A 45 -9.76 0.14 -16.92
C ASN A 45 -10.69 -1.06 -17.20
N GLY A 46 -11.34 -1.61 -16.17
CA GLY A 46 -12.27 -2.72 -16.30
C GLY A 46 -11.63 -4.11 -16.32
N ARG A 47 -10.31 -4.25 -16.20
CA ARG A 47 -9.69 -5.57 -16.08
C ARG A 47 -10.02 -6.22 -14.74
N HIS A 48 -10.39 -7.49 -14.80
CA HIS A 48 -10.69 -8.33 -13.66
C HIS A 48 -9.46 -9.17 -13.28
N TYR A 49 -9.19 -9.23 -11.98
CA TYR A 49 -8.15 -10.03 -11.36
C TYR A 49 -8.78 -11.00 -10.37
N HIS A 50 -8.14 -12.16 -10.19
CA HIS A 50 -8.60 -13.21 -9.29
C HIS A 50 -7.47 -13.76 -8.41
N GLY A 51 -7.86 -14.41 -7.31
CA GLY A 51 -6.94 -15.07 -6.39
C GLY A 51 -5.97 -14.10 -5.71
N VAL A 52 -4.73 -14.53 -5.50
CA VAL A 52 -3.73 -13.76 -4.75
C VAL A 52 -3.43 -12.40 -5.38
N VAL A 53 -3.47 -12.29 -6.70
CA VAL A 53 -3.23 -11.01 -7.39
C VAL A 53 -4.36 -10.02 -7.11
N ALA A 54 -5.61 -10.50 -7.04
CA ALA A 54 -6.74 -9.67 -6.63
C ALA A 54 -6.63 -9.24 -5.16
N MET A 55 -6.28 -10.17 -4.27
CA MET A 55 -6.06 -9.87 -2.85
C MET A 55 -4.98 -8.79 -2.68
N PHE A 56 -3.90 -8.88 -3.45
CA PHE A 56 -2.86 -7.86 -3.47
C PHE A 56 -3.36 -6.51 -3.98
N ALA A 57 -4.17 -6.49 -5.04
CA ALA A 57 -4.74 -5.25 -5.55
C ALA A 57 -5.70 -4.59 -4.54
N ASN A 58 -6.55 -5.37 -3.88
CA ASN A 58 -7.41 -4.92 -2.79
C ASN A 58 -6.59 -4.36 -1.62
N ARG A 59 -5.54 -5.08 -1.21
CA ARG A 59 -4.59 -4.61 -0.18
C ARG A 59 -4.00 -3.24 -0.51
N MET A 60 -3.52 -3.06 -1.74
CA MET A 60 -2.93 -1.81 -2.20
C MET A 60 -3.95 -0.67 -2.23
N ALA A 61 -5.18 -0.93 -2.70
CA ALA A 61 -6.26 0.05 -2.68
C ALA A 61 -6.61 0.47 -1.25
N ARG A 62 -6.66 -0.48 -0.32
CA ARG A 62 -6.91 -0.20 1.09
C ARG A 62 -5.79 0.61 1.74
N LEU A 63 -4.52 0.22 1.53
CA LEU A 63 -3.38 0.97 2.05
C LEU A 63 -3.36 2.40 1.52
N ARG A 64 -3.75 2.61 0.27
CA ARG A 64 -3.92 3.95 -0.30
C ARG A 64 -5.01 4.74 0.41
N THR A 65 -6.16 4.13 0.72
CA THR A 65 -7.23 4.80 1.49
C THR A 65 -6.75 5.22 2.89
N LEU A 66 -5.97 4.36 3.56
CA LEU A 66 -5.48 4.62 4.92
C LEU A 66 -4.36 5.66 4.98
N THR A 67 -3.49 5.71 3.97
CA THR A 67 -2.28 6.56 3.98
C THR A 67 -2.37 7.79 3.09
N GLY A 68 -3.28 7.79 2.11
CA GLY A 68 -3.30 8.75 1.00
C GLY A 68 -2.20 8.53 -0.05
N LEU A 69 -1.42 7.44 0.02
CA LEU A 69 -0.23 7.22 -0.80
C LEU A 69 -0.29 5.91 -1.59
N ASP A 70 0.32 5.91 -2.79
CA ASP A 70 0.65 4.69 -3.51
C ASP A 70 2.03 4.17 -3.03
N LEU A 71 2.03 3.08 -2.26
CA LEU A 71 3.27 2.53 -1.65
C LEU A 71 4.19 1.83 -2.66
N LEU A 72 3.64 1.40 -3.80
CA LEU A 72 4.36 0.73 -4.87
C LEU A 72 4.02 1.41 -6.18
N LEU A 73 5.06 1.82 -6.91
CA LEU A 73 4.93 2.46 -8.20
C LEU A 73 5.34 1.47 -9.30
N PRO A 74 4.46 1.18 -10.28
CA PRO A 74 4.85 0.44 -11.46
C PRO A 74 5.95 1.19 -12.22
N GLU A 75 6.97 0.48 -12.69
CA GLU A 75 8.02 1.08 -13.52
C GLU A 75 7.47 1.80 -14.75
N GLY A 76 6.44 1.23 -15.40
CA GLY A 76 5.77 1.87 -16.54
C GLY A 76 4.97 3.14 -16.21
N SER A 77 4.86 3.52 -14.93
CA SER A 77 4.30 4.82 -14.53
C SER A 77 5.36 5.93 -14.41
N LEU A 78 6.64 5.58 -14.51
CA LEU A 78 7.73 6.54 -14.44
C LEU A 78 7.92 7.24 -15.79
N ASP A 79 8.29 8.51 -15.76
CA ASP A 79 8.59 9.32 -16.95
C ASP A 79 10.01 9.07 -17.50
N ARG A 80 10.77 8.19 -16.85
CA ARG A 80 12.16 7.85 -17.12
C ARG A 80 12.53 6.49 -16.52
N GLU A 81 13.69 5.98 -16.90
CA GLU A 81 14.27 4.76 -16.31
C GLU A 81 14.37 4.83 -14.77
N PRO A 82 14.13 3.73 -14.03
CA PRO A 82 14.10 3.72 -12.57
C PRO A 82 15.31 4.39 -11.91
N ASP A 83 16.52 4.11 -12.39
CA ASP A 83 17.74 4.69 -11.83
C ASP A 83 17.81 6.21 -12.00
N ALA A 84 17.32 6.73 -13.13
CA ALA A 84 17.25 8.17 -13.36
C ALA A 84 16.18 8.83 -12.49
N PHE A 85 15.05 8.15 -12.27
CA PHE A 85 14.01 8.61 -11.35
C PHE A 85 14.51 8.66 -9.91
N LEU A 86 15.20 7.61 -9.44
CA LEU A 86 15.77 7.55 -8.10
C LEU A 86 16.82 8.62 -7.87
N ARG A 87 17.67 8.92 -8.86
CA ARG A 87 18.62 10.04 -8.78
C ARG A 87 17.89 11.37 -8.59
N LEU A 88 16.91 11.67 -9.44
CA LEU A 88 16.12 12.89 -9.33
C LEU A 88 15.45 13.01 -7.96
N LEU A 89 14.81 11.94 -7.49
CA LEU A 89 14.09 11.94 -6.21
C LEU A 89 15.02 12.26 -5.04
N ARG A 90 16.23 11.66 -5.02
CA ARG A 90 17.24 11.91 -3.99
C ARG A 90 17.77 13.34 -4.03
N ASP A 91 17.98 13.88 -5.23
CA ASP A 91 18.41 15.27 -5.40
C ASP A 91 17.32 16.21 -4.88
N TYR A 92 16.05 15.96 -5.21
CA TYR A 92 14.93 16.74 -4.69
C TYR A 92 14.81 16.66 -3.17
N GLN A 93 14.92 15.46 -2.59
CA GLN A 93 14.89 15.27 -1.13
C GLN A 93 15.97 16.08 -0.41
N ARG A 94 17.16 16.27 -0.99
CA ARG A 94 18.23 17.10 -0.42
C ARG A 94 17.91 18.59 -0.46
N THR A 95 17.03 19.02 -1.37
CA THR A 95 16.59 20.42 -1.48
C THR A 95 15.40 20.74 -0.58
N LEU A 96 14.68 19.72 -0.10
CA LEU A 96 13.56 19.93 0.81
C LEU A 96 14.06 20.49 2.14
N PRO A 97 13.44 21.55 2.68
CA PRO A 97 13.77 22.04 4.00
C PRO A 97 13.51 20.93 5.02
N GLN A 98 14.47 20.70 5.90
CA GLN A 98 14.32 19.72 6.97
C GLN A 98 13.20 20.20 7.90
N ILE A 99 12.07 19.52 7.87
CA ILE A 99 10.99 19.74 8.83
C ILE A 99 11.46 19.05 10.12
N ASN A 100 11.98 19.86 11.04
CA ASN A 100 12.28 19.47 12.42
C ASN A 100 10.97 19.31 13.21
#